data_AF-A0A448Z7N2-F1
#
_entry.id   AF-A0A448Z7N2-F1
#
_cell.length_a   1.000
_cell.length_b   1.000
_cell.length_c   1.000
_cell.angle_alpha   90.00
_cell.angle_beta   90.00
_cell.angle_gamma   90.00
#
_symmetry.space_group_name_H-M   'P 1'
#
loop_
_entity.id
_entity.type
_entity.pdbx_description
1 polymer ?
#
loop_
_entity_poly.entity_id
_entity_poly.type
_entity_poly.pdbx_seq_one_letter_code
_entity_poly.pdbx_strand_id
1 'polypeptide(L)'
;MMQRYFLIIASTILSALICVDIAVVDARELFESFNGRIGPDSSSWFEPSLWNGKGKVPTQNDAVVFDESDTYAAIDKKDIVASVSELIIGRSASSDSIGSVQLDLLSQTKLAVQQDMTIGELEGSDGSVYVDDNASIAVEGSLTVGSGGNGLLVLAKKASIRTGNLSVRGDNSGGGSKIVMGVASTLTVAGDKRTMVNEMIENGLIVKETMDSTATLKVGTTDGNTVVTVATEPPEPPISCENRGLKYRNQGRKNCKWVAKKKNKRCKLSWKKEKLSAWCPGSCNKSCIDDGDGNNPCADGTLKYKNIKKKNCRWVKRLTRSRCKLQVSDGVKVSEICKKTCGKC
;
A
#
# COMPACT_ATOMS: atom_id res chain seq x y z
N MET A 1 12.12 -90.67 49.23
CA MET A 1 12.36 -91.18 47.87
C MET A 1 11.21 -90.67 46.99
N MET A 2 11.54 -89.88 45.96
CA MET A 2 10.69 -89.41 44.84
C MET A 2 9.42 -88.57 45.17
N GLN A 3 9.40 -87.25 44.97
CA GLN A 3 9.22 -86.47 43.71
C GLN A 3 7.78 -86.54 43.16
N ARG A 4 7.05 -85.39 43.12
CA ARG A 4 6.55 -84.70 41.89
C ARG A 4 5.23 -83.90 42.04
N TYR A 5 5.36 -82.62 41.65
CA TYR A 5 4.42 -81.69 41.00
C TYR A 5 3.22 -81.08 41.78
N PHE A 6 3.50 -79.91 42.38
CA PHE A 6 2.55 -78.80 42.48
C PHE A 6 2.47 -78.07 41.12
N LEU A 7 1.27 -78.01 40.55
CA LEU A 7 0.93 -77.10 39.44
C LEU A 7 0.42 -75.79 40.05
N ILE A 8 1.30 -74.78 40.14
CA ILE A 8 0.91 -73.40 40.44
C ILE A 8 0.62 -72.73 39.10
N ILE A 9 -0.64 -72.44 38.82
CA ILE A 9 -1.04 -71.57 37.72
C ILE A 9 -0.70 -70.14 38.14
N ALA A 10 0.46 -69.66 37.71
CA ALA A 10 0.83 -68.25 37.84
C ALA A 10 0.00 -67.44 36.83
N SER A 11 -1.08 -66.82 37.30
CA SER A 11 -1.81 -65.82 36.54
C SER A 11 -0.96 -64.55 36.49
N THR A 12 -0.22 -64.35 35.40
CA THR A 12 0.47 -63.11 35.10
C THR A 12 -0.57 -62.05 34.74
N ILE A 13 -0.94 -61.20 35.69
CA ILE A 13 -1.63 -59.95 35.41
C ILE A 13 -0.61 -59.03 34.74
N LEU A 14 -0.65 -58.96 33.42
CA LEU A 14 0.05 -57.98 32.62
C LEU A 14 -0.66 -56.63 32.83
N SER A 15 -0.20 -55.85 33.81
CA SER A 15 -0.63 -54.46 33.96
C SER A 15 -0.18 -53.67 32.74
N ALA A 16 -1.08 -53.51 31.77
CA ALA A 16 -0.92 -52.53 30.71
C ALA A 16 -0.95 -51.15 31.37
N LEU A 17 0.22 -50.51 31.49
CA LEU A 17 0.29 -49.06 31.68
C LEU A 17 -0.37 -48.42 30.47
N ILE A 18 -1.62 -48.01 30.62
CA ILE A 18 -2.25 -47.08 29.71
C ILE A 18 -1.56 -45.74 30.00
N CYS A 19 -0.55 -45.38 29.21
CA CYS A 19 -0.16 -43.98 29.07
C CYS A 19 -1.36 -43.27 28.43
N VAL A 20 -2.23 -42.72 29.26
CA VAL A 20 -3.13 -41.67 28.81
C VAL A 20 -2.21 -40.49 28.58
N ASP A 21 -1.90 -40.20 27.31
CA ASP A 21 -1.39 -38.89 26.92
C ASP A 21 -2.49 -37.89 27.26
N ILE A 22 -2.47 -37.40 28.51
CA ILE A 22 -3.20 -36.21 28.88
C ILE A 22 -2.51 -35.11 28.10
N ALA A 23 -3.09 -34.72 26.98
CA ALA A 23 -2.79 -33.42 26.40
C ALA A 23 -3.05 -32.40 27.51
N VAL A 24 -1.97 -31.88 28.09
CA VAL A 24 -2.05 -30.70 28.94
C VAL A 24 -2.56 -29.62 28.00
N VAL A 25 -3.86 -29.37 28.06
CA VAL A 25 -4.46 -28.20 27.44
C VAL A 25 -3.86 -27.05 28.23
N ASP A 26 -2.81 -26.44 27.68
CA ASP A 26 -2.17 -25.31 28.32
C ASP A 26 -3.25 -24.26 28.56
N ALA A 27 -3.52 -23.98 29.83
CA ALA A 27 -4.64 -23.14 30.20
C ALA A 27 -4.38 -21.76 29.63
N ARG A 28 -5.38 -21.16 28.97
CA ARG A 28 -5.30 -19.79 28.43
C ARG A 28 -4.75 -18.86 29.51
N GLU A 29 -3.56 -18.31 29.28
CA GLU A 29 -2.99 -17.29 30.17
C GLU A 29 -3.29 -15.89 29.66
N LEU A 30 -3.33 -14.94 30.59
CA LEU A 30 -3.45 -13.52 30.30
C LEU A 30 -2.10 -12.83 30.56
N PHE A 31 -1.61 -12.10 29.57
CA PHE A 31 -0.40 -11.29 29.60
C PHE A 31 -0.81 -9.81 29.56
N GLU A 32 -0.74 -9.13 30.70
CA GLU A 32 -1.16 -7.72 30.81
C GLU A 32 0.02 -6.75 30.88
N SER A 33 1.25 -7.24 31.02
CA SER A 33 2.44 -6.42 31.23
C SER A 33 3.55 -6.76 30.24
N PHE A 34 4.12 -5.73 29.60
CA PHE A 34 5.26 -5.84 28.70
C PHE A 34 6.22 -4.67 28.93
N ASN A 35 7.45 -4.96 29.38
CA ASN A 35 8.41 -3.93 29.78
C ASN A 35 9.22 -3.37 28.60
N GLY A 36 8.51 -3.01 27.54
CA GLY A 36 9.08 -2.51 26.30
C GLY A 36 9.02 -0.99 26.19
N ARG A 37 10.12 -0.35 25.77
CA ARG A 37 10.21 1.11 25.58
C ARG A 37 10.77 1.45 24.20
N ILE A 38 10.41 2.62 23.68
CA ILE A 38 11.04 3.18 22.48
C ILE A 38 12.49 3.57 22.84
N GLY A 39 13.47 2.90 22.25
CA GLY A 39 14.89 3.12 22.54
C GLY A 39 15.82 2.16 21.79
N PRO A 40 17.15 2.31 21.93
CA PRO A 40 18.14 1.52 21.19
C PRO A 40 18.18 0.04 21.61
N ASP A 41 17.62 -0.33 22.75
CA ASP A 41 17.64 -1.70 23.28
C ASP A 41 16.29 -2.41 23.05
N SER A 42 16.28 -3.19 21.96
CA SER A 42 15.51 -4.42 21.68
C SER A 42 14.18 -4.67 22.42
N SER A 43 13.16 -3.87 22.15
CA SER A 43 11.79 -4.17 22.60
C SER A 43 11.12 -5.30 21.81
N SER A 44 11.78 -6.47 21.76
CA SER A 44 11.35 -7.61 20.96
C SER A 44 10.21 -8.36 21.64
N TRP A 45 9.13 -8.59 20.90
CA TRP A 45 8.05 -9.51 21.28
C TRP A 45 8.60 -10.89 21.70
N PHE A 46 9.72 -11.31 21.11
CA PHE A 46 10.31 -12.63 21.30
C PHE A 46 11.38 -12.67 22.40
N GLU A 47 11.49 -11.63 23.22
CA GLU A 47 12.35 -11.61 24.40
C GLU A 47 11.53 -11.99 25.65
N PRO A 48 11.68 -13.22 26.19
CA PRO A 48 10.87 -13.70 27.31
C PRO A 48 10.99 -12.85 28.57
N SER A 49 12.14 -12.17 28.76
CA SER A 49 12.38 -11.32 29.92
C SER A 49 11.55 -10.02 29.92
N LEU A 50 11.00 -9.61 28.76
CA LEU A 50 10.12 -8.44 28.66
C LEU A 50 8.67 -8.74 29.06
N TRP A 51 8.28 -10.02 29.08
CA TRP A 51 6.96 -10.48 29.54
C TRP A 51 6.96 -10.66 31.06
N ASN A 52 6.96 -9.51 31.76
CA ASN A 52 7.02 -9.38 33.22
C ASN A 52 6.22 -10.48 33.94
N GLY A 53 6.90 -11.28 34.77
CA GLY A 53 6.29 -12.30 35.63
C GLY A 53 5.97 -13.65 34.99
N LYS A 54 6.14 -13.81 33.66
CA LYS A 54 5.86 -15.08 32.96
C LYS A 54 7.10 -15.80 32.44
N GLY A 55 8.15 -15.06 32.06
CA GLY A 55 9.41 -15.63 31.57
C GLY A 55 9.25 -16.49 30.31
N LYS A 56 8.14 -16.31 29.58
CA LYS A 56 7.79 -17.03 28.35
C LYS A 56 7.13 -16.05 27.37
N VAL A 57 7.23 -16.35 26.08
CA VAL A 57 6.55 -15.59 25.02
C VAL A 57 5.10 -16.10 24.88
N PRO A 58 4.11 -15.22 24.71
CA PRO A 58 2.72 -15.62 24.46
C PRO A 58 2.58 -16.55 23.26
N THR A 59 1.63 -17.47 23.35
CA THR A 59 1.29 -18.45 22.31
C THR A 59 -0.14 -18.26 21.82
N GLN A 60 -0.53 -19.00 20.77
CA GLN A 60 -1.87 -18.93 20.17
C GLN A 60 -3.05 -19.18 21.14
N ASN A 61 -2.79 -19.73 22.33
CA ASN A 61 -3.79 -19.97 23.36
C ASN A 61 -3.92 -18.80 24.36
N ASP A 62 -2.97 -17.87 24.36
CA ASP A 62 -2.84 -16.83 25.38
C ASP A 62 -3.47 -15.51 24.92
N ALA A 63 -3.97 -14.72 25.85
CA ALA A 63 -4.47 -13.38 25.58
C ALA A 63 -3.40 -12.35 25.97
N VAL A 64 -3.21 -11.35 25.11
CA VAL A 64 -2.25 -10.27 25.35
C VAL A 64 -2.97 -8.94 25.40
N VAL A 65 -2.64 -8.15 26.41
CA VAL A 65 -3.18 -6.82 26.66
C VAL A 65 -2.00 -5.90 26.94
N PHE A 66 -1.90 -4.83 26.17
CA PHE A 66 -1.01 -3.72 26.48
C PHE A 66 -1.85 -2.59 27.09
N ASP A 67 -1.76 -2.43 28.41
CA ASP A 67 -2.48 -1.41 29.18
C ASP A 67 -1.57 -0.32 29.76
N GLU A 68 -0.28 -0.62 29.97
CA GLU A 68 0.72 0.29 30.51
C GLU A 68 1.08 1.42 29.52
N SER A 69 1.07 2.67 29.99
CA SER A 69 1.52 3.85 29.23
C SER A 69 2.97 3.70 28.74
N ASP A 70 3.27 4.29 27.58
CA ASP A 70 4.59 4.28 26.93
C ASP A 70 5.12 2.86 26.62
N THR A 71 4.23 1.86 26.54
CA THR A 71 4.58 0.50 26.13
C THR A 71 4.83 0.45 24.64
N TYR A 72 5.99 -0.07 24.25
CA TYR A 72 6.36 -0.31 22.86
C TYR A 72 6.73 -1.77 22.68
N ALA A 73 6.15 -2.49 21.73
CA ALA A 73 6.54 -3.86 21.38
C ALA A 73 6.84 -3.98 19.88
N ALA A 74 7.86 -4.76 19.52
CA ALA A 74 8.25 -5.00 18.13
C ALA A 74 8.24 -6.50 17.81
N ILE A 75 7.48 -6.89 16.79
CA ILE A 75 7.60 -8.19 16.14
C ILE A 75 8.69 -8.08 15.09
N ASP A 76 9.86 -8.61 15.42
CA ASP A 76 11.13 -8.36 14.72
C ASP A 76 11.80 -9.61 14.12
N LYS A 77 11.24 -10.81 14.36
CA LYS A 77 11.73 -12.07 13.77
C LYS A 77 10.88 -12.49 12.57
N LYS A 78 11.50 -12.62 11.40
CA LYS A 78 10.84 -12.93 10.12
C LYS A 78 10.49 -14.41 9.96
N ASP A 79 11.29 -15.29 10.58
CA ASP A 79 11.16 -16.74 10.47
C ASP A 79 10.17 -17.33 11.50
N ILE A 80 9.62 -16.49 12.38
CA ILE A 80 8.71 -16.89 13.45
C ILE A 80 7.42 -16.09 13.33
N VAL A 81 6.28 -16.76 13.42
CA VAL A 81 4.96 -16.11 13.51
C VAL A 81 4.66 -15.86 14.98
N ALA A 82 4.49 -14.61 15.39
CA ALA A 82 3.91 -14.30 16.69
C ALA A 82 2.42 -14.72 16.63
N SER A 83 1.94 -15.47 17.62
CA SER A 83 0.54 -15.88 17.64
C SER A 83 -0.05 -15.80 19.03
N VAL A 84 -1.28 -15.31 19.11
CA VAL A 84 -2.06 -15.11 20.33
C VAL A 84 -3.53 -15.44 20.09
N SER A 85 -4.26 -15.76 21.16
CA SER A 85 -5.71 -15.97 21.09
C SER A 85 -6.46 -14.66 20.88
N GLU A 86 -6.13 -13.64 21.66
CA GLU A 86 -6.75 -12.32 21.67
C GLU A 86 -5.67 -11.26 21.89
N LEU A 87 -5.82 -10.09 21.27
CA LEU A 87 -4.85 -9.01 21.36
C LEU A 87 -5.50 -7.65 21.54
N ILE A 88 -5.16 -6.96 22.62
CA ILE A 88 -5.65 -5.61 22.91
C ILE A 88 -4.46 -4.66 23.05
N ILE A 89 -4.43 -3.60 22.24
CA ILE A 89 -3.41 -2.56 22.27
C ILE A 89 -4.04 -1.26 22.74
N GLY A 90 -3.64 -0.79 23.92
CA GLY A 90 -4.20 0.42 24.53
C GLY A 90 -5.56 0.15 25.16
N ARG A 91 -5.58 -0.47 26.35
CA ARG A 91 -6.81 -0.75 27.10
C ARG A 91 -7.27 0.39 28.02
N SER A 92 -6.39 1.13 28.69
CA SER A 92 -6.74 1.86 29.94
C SER A 92 -7.52 3.19 29.79
N ALA A 93 -8.37 3.48 30.80
CA ALA A 93 -9.21 4.68 30.94
C ALA A 93 -8.82 5.64 32.08
N SER A 94 -7.77 5.36 32.88
CA SER A 94 -7.19 6.33 33.83
C SER A 94 -5.89 5.84 34.49
N SER A 95 -4.76 6.49 34.19
CA SER A 95 -3.95 7.27 35.15
C SER A 95 -2.82 7.96 34.36
N ASP A 96 -2.97 9.27 34.15
CA ASP A 96 -1.95 10.20 33.66
C ASP A 96 -1.39 9.95 32.23
N SER A 97 -2.17 9.29 31.37
CA SER A 97 -1.80 8.81 30.03
C SER A 97 -1.65 9.92 28.99
N ILE A 98 -0.47 10.54 28.95
CA ILE A 98 0.05 11.21 27.73
C ILE A 98 0.82 10.18 26.86
N GLY A 99 1.10 8.99 27.38
CA GLY A 99 1.89 7.96 26.70
C GLY A 99 1.09 7.03 25.79
N SER A 100 1.44 6.97 24.52
CA SER A 100 0.83 6.06 23.53
C SER A 100 1.32 4.63 23.70
N VAL A 101 0.44 3.65 23.52
CA VAL A 101 0.82 2.23 23.40
C VAL A 101 1.03 1.90 21.93
N GLN A 102 2.15 1.24 21.60
CA GLN A 102 2.51 0.95 20.21
C GLN A 102 2.99 -0.48 20.01
N LEU A 103 2.49 -1.11 18.95
CA LEU A 103 2.98 -2.39 18.43
C LEU A 103 3.46 -2.23 17.00
N ASP A 104 4.73 -2.55 16.76
CA ASP A 104 5.34 -2.53 15.43
C ASP A 104 5.52 -3.94 14.89
N LEU A 105 5.11 -4.16 13.65
CA LEU A 105 5.54 -5.30 12.86
C LEU A 105 6.61 -4.82 11.89
N LEU A 106 7.85 -5.25 12.14
CA LEU A 106 8.97 -4.94 11.25
C LEU A 106 8.83 -5.68 9.91
N SER A 107 9.56 -5.23 8.90
CA SER A 107 9.45 -5.76 7.55
C SER A 107 9.51 -7.30 7.49
N GLN A 108 8.57 -7.91 6.74
CA GLN A 108 8.45 -9.35 6.51
C GLN A 108 8.07 -10.20 7.75
N THR A 109 7.71 -9.60 8.88
CA THR A 109 7.25 -10.35 10.06
C THR A 109 5.76 -10.65 10.02
N LYS A 110 5.30 -11.55 10.90
CA LYS A 110 3.93 -12.08 10.86
C LYS A 110 3.32 -12.16 12.26
N LEU A 111 2.06 -11.76 12.36
CA LEU A 111 1.22 -11.89 13.55
C LEU A 111 -0.07 -12.63 13.21
N ALA A 112 -0.46 -13.59 14.05
CA ALA A 112 -1.72 -14.33 13.95
C ALA A 112 -2.53 -14.25 15.25
N VAL A 113 -3.69 -13.62 15.19
CA VAL A 113 -4.67 -13.48 16.28
C VAL A 113 -5.86 -14.40 16.00
N GLN A 114 -6.09 -15.39 16.87
CA GLN A 114 -7.08 -16.45 16.64
C GLN A 114 -8.54 -15.99 16.84
N GLN A 115 -8.75 -14.95 17.63
CA GLN A 115 -10.06 -14.36 17.91
C GLN A 115 -10.00 -12.89 17.52
N ASP A 116 -10.24 -12.00 18.48
CA ASP A 116 -10.40 -10.58 18.23
C ASP A 116 -9.11 -9.79 18.49
N MET A 117 -8.95 -8.72 17.72
CA MET A 117 -7.89 -7.74 17.90
C MET A 117 -8.51 -6.36 18.08
N THR A 118 -8.18 -5.67 19.18
CA THR A 118 -8.68 -4.32 19.47
C THR A 118 -7.53 -3.34 19.64
N ILE A 119 -7.65 -2.16 19.02
CA ILE A 119 -6.70 -1.06 19.12
C ILE A 119 -7.46 0.15 19.68
N GLY A 120 -7.13 0.60 20.90
CA GLY A 120 -7.85 1.67 21.60
C GLY A 120 -9.21 1.19 22.17
N GLU A 121 -9.18 0.40 23.24
CA GLU A 121 -10.36 -0.29 23.76
C GLU A 121 -11.30 0.62 24.56
N LEU A 122 -10.82 1.30 25.61
CA LEU A 122 -11.64 2.10 26.51
C LEU A 122 -11.48 3.60 26.27
N GLU A 123 -12.44 4.39 26.75
CA GLU A 123 -12.40 5.85 26.66
C GLU A 123 -11.10 6.40 27.27
N GLY A 124 -10.42 7.30 26.57
CA GLY A 124 -9.14 7.86 26.99
C GLY A 124 -7.91 7.00 26.68
N SER A 125 -8.09 5.80 26.10
CA SER A 125 -6.96 4.97 25.63
C SER A 125 -6.46 5.41 24.25
N ASP A 126 -5.14 5.37 24.04
CA ASP A 126 -4.48 5.58 22.75
C ASP A 126 -3.63 4.37 22.39
N GLY A 127 -4.11 3.59 21.41
CA GLY A 127 -3.43 2.41 20.88
C GLY A 127 -2.99 2.64 19.43
N SER A 128 -1.80 2.17 19.09
CA SER A 128 -1.27 2.28 17.73
C SER A 128 -0.61 0.97 17.29
N VAL A 129 -0.81 0.63 16.01
CA VAL A 129 -0.18 -0.52 15.37
C VAL A 129 0.40 -0.07 14.04
N TYR A 130 1.69 -0.30 13.85
CA TYR A 130 2.38 -0.02 12.59
C TYR A 130 2.83 -1.32 11.93
N VAL A 131 2.47 -1.53 10.68
CA VAL A 131 2.82 -2.71 9.89
C VAL A 131 3.72 -2.28 8.75
N ASP A 132 4.99 -2.67 8.77
CA ASP A 132 5.98 -2.29 7.76
C ASP A 132 5.96 -3.24 6.54
N ASP A 133 6.87 -2.98 5.60
CA ASP A 133 6.93 -3.59 4.28
C ASP A 133 6.89 -5.12 4.27
N ASN A 134 5.91 -5.68 3.57
CA ASN A 134 5.65 -7.11 3.47
C ASN A 134 5.40 -7.81 4.82
N ALA A 135 5.18 -7.07 5.90
CA ALA A 135 4.68 -7.65 7.14
C ALA A 135 3.17 -7.93 7.02
N SER A 136 2.67 -8.89 7.80
CA SER A 136 1.27 -9.30 7.71
C SER A 136 0.64 -9.61 9.06
N ILE A 137 -0.58 -9.11 9.27
CA ILE A 137 -1.44 -9.48 10.39
C ILE A 137 -2.60 -10.34 9.88
N ALA A 138 -2.89 -11.43 10.58
CA ALA A 138 -4.09 -12.23 10.40
C ALA A 138 -4.92 -12.21 11.67
N VAL A 139 -6.18 -11.76 11.58
CA VAL A 139 -7.16 -11.77 12.67
C VAL A 139 -8.31 -12.67 12.23
N GLU A 140 -8.50 -13.84 12.82
CA GLU A 140 -9.58 -14.74 12.39
C GLU A 140 -10.97 -14.21 12.80
N GLY A 141 -11.06 -13.52 13.95
CA GLY A 141 -12.26 -12.85 14.43
C GLY A 141 -12.40 -11.42 13.90
N SER A 142 -12.73 -10.50 14.78
CA SER A 142 -12.97 -9.08 14.48
C SER A 142 -11.76 -8.22 14.77
N LEU A 143 -11.40 -7.37 13.82
CA LEU A 143 -10.52 -6.24 14.03
C LEU A 143 -11.35 -5.01 14.41
N THR A 144 -11.11 -4.47 15.59
CA THR A 144 -11.74 -3.23 16.07
C THR A 144 -10.69 -2.14 16.25
N VAL A 145 -10.85 -1.02 15.55
CA VAL A 145 -9.98 0.15 15.65
C VAL A 145 -10.78 1.28 16.31
N GLY A 146 -10.56 1.42 17.61
CA GLY A 146 -11.30 2.26 18.52
C GLY A 146 -12.67 1.70 18.87
N SER A 147 -12.83 1.04 20.02
CA SER A 147 -14.18 0.75 20.57
C SER A 147 -14.67 1.85 21.49
N GLY A 148 -13.79 2.29 22.39
CA GLY A 148 -14.00 3.33 23.39
C GLY A 148 -12.99 4.48 23.26
N GLY A 149 -11.74 4.15 22.92
CA GLY A 149 -10.63 5.09 22.77
C GLY A 149 -10.23 5.34 21.33
N ASN A 150 -9.00 5.80 21.15
CA ASN A 150 -8.40 6.10 19.85
C ASN A 150 -7.51 4.94 19.41
N GLY A 151 -7.83 4.38 18.25
CA GLY A 151 -7.03 3.36 17.59
C GLY A 151 -6.43 3.88 16.30
N LEU A 152 -5.13 3.71 16.11
CA LEU A 152 -4.46 3.96 14.84
C LEU A 152 -3.85 2.68 14.30
N LEU A 153 -4.23 2.28 13.10
CA LEU A 153 -3.57 1.21 12.35
C LEU A 153 -2.93 1.79 11.09
N VAL A 154 -1.64 1.59 10.91
CA VAL A 154 -0.89 2.04 9.73
C VAL A 154 -0.35 0.84 8.97
N LEU A 155 -0.66 0.75 7.68
CA LEU A 155 -0.15 -0.28 6.77
C LEU A 155 0.81 0.37 5.76
N ALA A 156 2.11 0.21 5.93
CA ALA A 156 3.11 0.82 5.06
C ALA A 156 3.53 -0.10 3.91
N LYS A 157 3.79 0.49 2.74
CA LYS A 157 4.30 -0.22 1.55
C LYS A 157 3.45 -1.48 1.25
N LYS A 158 4.05 -2.67 1.16
CA LYS A 158 3.34 -3.94 0.88
C LYS A 158 2.78 -4.62 2.14
N ALA A 159 2.61 -3.89 3.23
CA ALA A 159 1.95 -4.41 4.43
C ALA A 159 0.55 -4.93 4.11
N SER A 160 0.14 -5.98 4.83
CA SER A 160 -1.18 -6.57 4.66
C SER A 160 -1.84 -6.91 5.98
N ILE A 161 -3.16 -6.81 6.02
CA ILE A 161 -3.96 -7.33 7.12
C ILE A 161 -5.17 -8.09 6.55
N ARG A 162 -5.47 -9.25 7.12
CA ARG A 162 -6.72 -9.97 6.89
C ARG A 162 -7.50 -10.08 8.19
N THR A 163 -8.81 -9.85 8.11
CA THR A 163 -9.69 -9.96 9.27
C THR A 163 -11.03 -10.61 8.94
N GLY A 164 -11.64 -11.35 9.87
CA GLY A 164 -12.99 -11.89 9.73
C GLY A 164 -14.07 -10.80 9.70
N ASN A 165 -13.92 -9.78 10.54
CA ASN A 165 -14.80 -8.62 10.57
C ASN A 165 -14.05 -7.32 10.86
N LEU A 166 -14.61 -6.19 10.46
CA LEU A 166 -13.97 -4.89 10.62
C LEU A 166 -14.94 -3.91 11.28
N SER A 167 -14.46 -3.24 12.32
CA SER A 167 -15.12 -2.09 12.93
C SER A 167 -14.09 -0.98 13.15
N VAL A 168 -14.43 0.25 12.77
CA VAL A 168 -13.61 1.43 13.03
C VAL A 168 -14.54 2.51 13.57
N ARG A 169 -14.25 3.06 14.75
CA ARG A 169 -15.07 4.13 15.32
C ARG A 169 -14.53 5.49 14.93
N GLY A 170 -15.34 6.27 14.22
CA GLY A 170 -15.11 7.70 14.05
C GLY A 170 -15.53 8.49 15.29
N ASP A 171 -14.84 9.59 15.55
CA ASP A 171 -15.37 10.67 16.37
C ASP A 171 -15.90 11.79 15.47
N ASN A 172 -16.87 12.58 15.95
CA ASN A 172 -17.38 13.74 15.21
C ASN A 172 -16.41 14.94 15.23
N SER A 173 -15.27 14.80 15.92
CA SER A 173 -14.29 15.86 16.21
C SER A 173 -13.02 15.79 15.36
N GLY A 174 -12.89 14.79 14.48
CA GLY A 174 -11.77 14.67 13.54
C GLY A 174 -10.46 14.17 14.15
N GLY A 175 -10.47 13.76 15.43
CA GLY A 175 -9.33 13.21 16.19
C GLY A 175 -9.47 11.72 16.50
N GLY A 176 -10.32 10.98 15.78
CA GLY A 176 -10.70 9.61 16.09
C GLY A 176 -9.92 8.54 15.34
N SER A 177 -10.35 7.30 15.59
CA SER A 177 -9.68 6.09 15.15
C SER A 177 -9.65 5.92 13.63
N LYS A 178 -8.51 5.46 13.11
CA LYS A 178 -8.25 5.41 11.66
C LYS A 178 -7.41 4.21 11.26
N ILE A 179 -7.67 3.75 10.04
CA ILE A 179 -6.77 2.89 9.28
C ILE A 179 -6.13 3.74 8.18
N VAL A 180 -4.80 3.81 8.19
CA VAL A 180 -4.00 4.53 7.21
C VAL A 180 -3.30 3.54 6.31
N MET A 181 -3.57 3.59 5.01
CA MET A 181 -3.06 2.64 4.02
C MET A 181 -2.03 3.29 3.09
N GLY A 182 -0.82 2.75 3.07
CA GLY A 182 0.26 3.11 2.15
C GLY A 182 0.08 2.49 0.76
N VAL A 183 0.82 2.99 -0.23
CA VAL A 183 0.77 2.46 -1.60
C VAL A 183 1.20 0.99 -1.62
N ALA A 184 0.43 0.15 -2.34
CA ALA A 184 0.57 -1.30 -2.43
C ALA A 184 0.17 -2.09 -1.16
N SER A 185 -0.33 -1.42 -0.11
CA SER A 185 -0.86 -2.12 1.06
C SER A 185 -2.23 -2.71 0.78
N THR A 186 -2.60 -3.73 1.57
CA THR A 186 -3.85 -4.46 1.38
C THR A 186 -4.57 -4.71 2.71
N LEU A 187 -5.87 -4.42 2.75
CA LEU A 187 -6.78 -4.79 3.84
C LEU A 187 -7.83 -5.75 3.27
N THR A 188 -7.91 -6.96 3.84
CA THR A 188 -8.88 -7.98 3.45
C THR A 188 -9.87 -8.23 4.58
N VAL A 189 -11.16 -8.17 4.28
CA VAL A 189 -12.23 -8.47 5.24
C VAL A 189 -13.02 -9.66 4.71
N ALA A 190 -13.25 -10.67 5.55
CA ALA A 190 -13.96 -11.88 5.15
C ALA A 190 -15.41 -11.57 4.72
N GLY A 191 -15.81 -12.15 3.58
CA GLY A 191 -17.13 -11.95 2.97
C GLY A 191 -17.27 -10.67 2.15
N ASP A 192 -18.41 -10.55 1.43
CA ASP A 192 -18.77 -9.33 0.69
C ASP A 192 -19.35 -8.28 1.64
N LYS A 193 -18.48 -7.36 2.06
CA LYS A 193 -18.73 -6.23 2.96
C LYS A 193 -18.37 -4.91 2.29
N ARG A 194 -18.43 -4.85 0.95
CA ARG A 194 -18.05 -3.67 0.16
C ARG A 194 -18.83 -2.43 0.57
N THR A 195 -20.13 -2.55 0.85
CA THR A 195 -20.96 -1.42 1.29
C THR A 195 -20.42 -0.82 2.59
N MET A 196 -20.21 -1.66 3.61
CA MET A 196 -19.66 -1.25 4.90
C MET A 196 -18.28 -0.60 4.74
N VAL A 197 -17.40 -1.19 3.93
CA VAL A 197 -16.04 -0.66 3.70
C VAL A 197 -16.07 0.66 2.93
N ASN A 198 -16.92 0.81 1.92
CA ASN A 198 -17.07 2.07 1.18
C ASN A 198 -17.55 3.19 2.11
N GLU A 199 -18.53 2.91 2.98
CA GLU A 199 -19.01 3.87 3.97
C GLU A 199 -17.89 4.31 4.93
N MET A 200 -17.04 3.37 5.39
CA MET A 200 -15.87 3.71 6.20
C MET A 200 -14.85 4.60 5.47
N ILE A 201 -14.65 4.39 4.16
CA ILE A 201 -13.78 5.25 3.34
C ILE A 201 -14.40 6.64 3.16
N GLU A 202 -15.69 6.72 2.86
CA GLU A 202 -16.43 7.99 2.70
C GLU A 202 -16.42 8.82 3.99
N ASN A 203 -16.52 8.15 5.15
CA ASN A 203 -16.44 8.78 6.47
C ASN A 203 -14.99 9.07 6.94
N GLY A 204 -13.98 8.80 6.13
CA GLY A 204 -12.57 9.09 6.46
C GLY A 204 -12.00 8.24 7.60
N LEU A 205 -12.56 7.05 7.83
CA LEU A 205 -12.10 6.05 8.80
C LEU A 205 -11.02 5.14 8.21
N ILE A 206 -11.10 4.89 6.90
CA ILE A 206 -10.04 4.25 6.11
C ILE A 206 -9.53 5.30 5.13
N VAL A 207 -8.25 5.66 5.27
CA VAL A 207 -7.62 6.71 4.48
C VAL A 207 -6.32 6.21 3.86
N LYS A 208 -5.87 6.88 2.80
CA LYS A 208 -4.54 6.65 2.24
C LYS A 208 -3.50 7.52 2.95
N GLU A 209 -2.27 7.03 3.08
CA GLU A 209 -1.13 7.69 3.77
C GLU A 209 -0.67 9.01 3.11
N THR A 210 -1.19 9.41 1.95
CA THR A 210 -0.33 10.07 0.96
C THR A 210 -0.75 11.46 0.47
N MET A 211 0.28 12.30 0.30
CA MET A 211 0.34 13.55 -0.49
C MET A 211 0.30 13.30 -2.02
N ASP A 212 0.50 12.06 -2.47
CA ASP A 212 0.37 11.65 -3.87
C ASP A 212 -1.10 11.68 -4.30
N SER A 213 -1.42 12.67 -5.13
CA SER A 213 -2.77 12.90 -5.67
C SER A 213 -3.24 11.79 -6.63
N THR A 214 -2.35 10.92 -7.12
CA THR A 214 -2.68 9.86 -8.09
C THR A 214 -2.99 8.51 -7.45
N ALA A 215 -2.60 8.32 -6.18
CA ALA A 215 -2.92 7.12 -5.43
C ALA A 215 -4.39 7.13 -4.99
N THR A 216 -5.10 6.03 -5.23
CA THR A 216 -6.52 5.88 -4.91
C THR A 216 -6.76 4.61 -4.08
N LEU A 217 -7.69 4.70 -3.13
CA LEU A 217 -8.26 3.54 -2.47
C LEU A 217 -9.20 2.84 -3.46
N LYS A 218 -9.00 1.54 -3.66
CA LYS A 218 -9.84 0.70 -4.51
C LYS A 218 -10.42 -0.42 -3.68
N VAL A 219 -11.74 -0.54 -3.72
CA VAL A 219 -12.48 -1.62 -3.07
C VAL A 219 -12.90 -2.62 -4.13
N GLY A 220 -12.53 -3.88 -3.93
CA GLY A 220 -12.87 -4.99 -4.81
C GLY A 220 -13.26 -6.23 -4.02
N THR A 221 -13.38 -7.34 -4.74
CA THR A 221 -13.64 -8.65 -4.15
C THR A 221 -12.63 -9.64 -4.72
N THR A 222 -12.01 -10.44 -3.86
CA THR A 222 -11.13 -11.55 -4.24
C THR A 222 -11.55 -12.77 -3.43
N ASP A 223 -11.84 -13.89 -4.11
CA ASP A 223 -12.25 -15.15 -3.47
C ASP A 223 -13.42 -15.00 -2.47
N GLY A 224 -14.38 -14.15 -2.79
CA GLY A 224 -15.54 -13.87 -1.95
C GLY A 224 -15.28 -12.92 -0.77
N ASN A 225 -14.05 -12.44 -0.59
CA ASN A 225 -13.66 -11.50 0.46
C ASN A 225 -13.55 -10.08 -0.08
N THR A 226 -13.87 -9.10 0.74
CA THR A 226 -13.70 -7.68 0.39
C THR A 226 -12.24 -7.29 0.53
N VAL A 227 -11.67 -6.70 -0.51
CA VAL A 227 -10.27 -6.30 -0.53
C VAL A 227 -10.16 -4.81 -0.82
N VAL A 228 -9.49 -4.09 0.07
CA VAL A 228 -9.10 -2.69 -0.10
C VAL A 228 -7.63 -2.66 -0.47
N THR A 229 -7.31 -1.93 -1.53
CA THR A 229 -5.92 -1.71 -1.97
C THR A 229 -5.70 -0.23 -2.21
N VAL A 230 -4.44 0.20 -2.05
CA VAL A 230 -4.00 1.52 -2.53
C VAL A 230 -3.14 1.30 -3.76
N ALA A 231 -3.64 1.74 -4.91
CA ALA A 231 -2.92 1.66 -6.17
C ALA A 231 -2.76 3.05 -6.77
N THR A 232 -1.58 3.33 -7.31
CA THR A 232 -1.41 4.43 -8.24
C THR A 232 -2.15 4.11 -9.52
N GLU A 233 -2.81 5.10 -10.11
CA GLU A 233 -3.26 4.96 -11.48
C GLU A 233 -2.02 4.67 -12.35
N PRO A 234 -2.06 3.66 -13.24
CA PRO A 234 -0.98 3.46 -14.19
C PRO A 234 -0.70 4.77 -14.92
N PRO A 235 0.57 5.16 -15.13
CA PRO A 235 0.86 6.36 -15.91
C PRO A 235 0.15 6.25 -17.26
N GLU A 236 -0.65 7.26 -17.61
CA GLU A 236 -1.36 7.31 -18.88
C GLU A 236 -0.36 6.97 -20.00
N PRO A 237 -0.68 6.05 -20.92
CA PRO A 237 0.26 5.62 -21.94
C PRO A 237 0.82 6.85 -22.67
N PRO A 238 2.14 6.86 -22.97
CA PRO A 238 2.78 8.02 -23.57
C PRO A 238 2.03 8.43 -24.83
N ILE A 239 1.57 9.69 -24.85
CA ILE A 239 0.79 10.24 -25.96
C ILE A 239 1.64 10.17 -27.24
N SER A 240 1.31 9.25 -28.15
CA SER A 240 1.93 9.23 -29.48
C SER A 240 1.40 10.37 -30.33
N CYS A 241 2.27 11.29 -30.70
CA CYS A 241 1.95 12.42 -31.60
C CYS A 241 2.04 12.05 -33.08
N GLU A 242 2.27 10.78 -33.42
CA GLU A 242 2.44 10.32 -34.78
C GLU A 242 1.09 10.23 -35.52
N ASN A 243 0.98 10.98 -36.61
CA ASN A 243 -0.21 10.92 -37.47
C ASN A 243 -0.16 9.67 -38.35
N ARG A 244 -1.22 8.86 -38.30
CA ARG A 244 -1.44 7.72 -39.21
C ARG A 244 -1.89 8.20 -40.59
N GLY A 245 -1.72 7.35 -41.60
CA GLY A 245 -2.12 7.62 -42.98
C GLY A 245 -3.63 7.77 -43.16
N LEU A 246 -4.18 8.97 -42.95
CA LEU A 246 -5.62 9.24 -43.09
C LEU A 246 -6.01 9.53 -44.55
N LYS A 247 -7.07 8.86 -45.02
CA LYS A 247 -7.80 9.16 -46.27
C LYS A 247 -9.31 9.20 -45.99
N TYR A 248 -9.79 10.20 -45.26
CA TYR A 248 -11.17 10.23 -44.75
C TYR A 248 -12.21 10.06 -45.89
N ARG A 249 -13.09 9.08 -45.74
CA ARG A 249 -14.08 8.66 -46.76
C ARG A 249 -13.43 8.36 -48.13
N ASN A 250 -12.29 7.66 -48.11
CA ASN A 250 -11.50 7.28 -49.29
C ASN A 250 -10.97 8.46 -50.12
N GLN A 251 -10.94 9.68 -49.57
CA GLN A 251 -10.44 10.87 -50.26
C GLN A 251 -9.00 11.20 -49.81
N GLY A 252 -8.03 11.02 -50.69
CA GLY A 252 -6.61 11.26 -50.37
C GLY A 252 -6.27 12.71 -49.95
N ARG A 253 -7.06 13.69 -50.42
CA ARG A 253 -6.94 15.10 -49.99
C ARG A 253 -7.40 15.34 -48.55
N LYS A 254 -8.18 14.41 -47.97
CA LYS A 254 -8.69 14.49 -46.59
C LYS A 254 -7.79 13.72 -45.62
N ASN A 255 -6.54 14.15 -45.55
CA ASN A 255 -5.50 13.63 -44.66
C ASN A 255 -5.37 14.45 -43.36
N CYS A 256 -4.38 14.16 -42.52
CA CYS A 256 -4.20 14.88 -41.25
C CYS A 256 -3.94 16.38 -41.41
N LYS A 257 -3.36 16.84 -42.53
CA LYS A 257 -3.27 18.29 -42.84
C LYS A 257 -4.66 18.90 -43.06
N TRP A 258 -5.58 18.15 -43.67
CA TRP A 258 -6.98 18.57 -43.77
C TRP A 258 -7.64 18.60 -42.38
N VAL A 259 -7.39 17.63 -41.50
CA VAL A 259 -7.92 17.65 -40.13
C VAL A 259 -7.43 18.90 -39.38
N ALA A 260 -6.12 19.18 -39.44
CA ALA A 260 -5.47 20.32 -38.77
C ALA A 260 -6.06 21.69 -39.14
N LYS A 261 -6.62 21.86 -40.35
CA LYS A 261 -7.25 23.12 -40.78
C LYS A 261 -8.56 23.47 -40.05
N LYS A 262 -9.24 22.49 -39.43
CA LYS A 262 -10.46 22.73 -38.64
C LYS A 262 -10.52 21.77 -37.45
N LYS A 263 -9.49 21.81 -36.58
CA LYS A 263 -9.27 20.87 -35.47
C LYS A 263 -10.55 20.60 -34.65
N ASN A 264 -11.19 21.66 -34.14
CA ASN A 264 -12.36 21.58 -33.26
C ASN A 264 -13.56 20.84 -33.88
N LYS A 265 -13.69 20.88 -35.22
CA LYS A 265 -14.78 20.19 -35.95
C LYS A 265 -14.34 18.83 -36.47
N ARG A 266 -13.11 18.72 -36.99
CA ARG A 266 -12.64 17.55 -37.73
C ARG A 266 -12.10 16.46 -36.82
N CYS A 267 -11.46 16.80 -35.71
CA CYS A 267 -10.94 15.81 -34.76
C CYS A 267 -12.04 14.99 -34.09
N LYS A 268 -13.26 15.52 -34.01
CA LYS A 268 -14.45 14.86 -33.48
C LYS A 268 -15.14 13.93 -34.47
N LEU A 269 -14.77 13.98 -35.76
CA LEU A 269 -15.37 13.11 -36.78
C LEU A 269 -14.90 11.68 -36.59
N SER A 270 -15.75 10.72 -36.94
CA SER A 270 -15.42 9.29 -36.90
C SER A 270 -15.31 8.70 -38.31
N TRP A 271 -14.37 7.77 -38.49
CA TRP A 271 -14.17 7.00 -39.71
C TRP A 271 -13.59 5.63 -39.37
N LYS A 272 -14.08 4.57 -40.04
CA LYS A 272 -13.69 3.18 -39.74
C LYS A 272 -13.77 2.84 -38.24
N LYS A 273 -14.87 3.26 -37.60
CA LYS A 273 -15.15 3.08 -36.17
C LYS A 273 -14.21 3.81 -35.19
N GLU A 274 -13.33 4.69 -35.67
CA GLU A 274 -12.42 5.48 -34.82
C GLU A 274 -12.56 6.99 -35.04
N LYS A 275 -12.30 7.81 -34.01
CA LYS A 275 -12.24 9.27 -34.16
C LYS A 275 -11.01 9.69 -34.95
N LEU A 276 -11.12 10.76 -35.73
CA LEU A 276 -9.98 11.32 -36.47
C LEU A 276 -8.86 11.83 -35.55
N SER A 277 -9.15 12.11 -34.27
CA SER A 277 -8.12 12.38 -33.25
C SER A 277 -7.17 11.20 -33.02
N ALA A 278 -7.64 9.96 -33.14
CA ALA A 278 -6.80 8.77 -33.05
C ALA A 278 -5.98 8.55 -34.33
N TRP A 279 -6.48 8.99 -35.49
CA TRP A 279 -5.74 8.92 -36.75
C TRP A 279 -4.72 10.03 -36.88
N CYS A 280 -5.01 11.20 -36.32
CA CYS A 280 -4.19 12.39 -36.44
C CYS A 280 -3.88 13.03 -35.06
N PRO A 281 -3.18 12.32 -34.15
CA PRO A 281 -2.89 12.82 -32.81
C PRO A 281 -2.13 14.14 -32.86
N GLY A 282 -1.09 14.23 -33.70
CA GLY A 282 -0.31 15.45 -33.92
C GLY A 282 -1.08 16.64 -34.48
N SER A 283 -2.30 16.42 -34.99
CA SER A 283 -3.17 17.49 -35.50
C SER A 283 -4.29 17.87 -34.53
N CYS A 284 -4.60 17.00 -33.57
CA CYS A 284 -5.81 17.04 -32.77
C CYS A 284 -5.56 17.14 -31.26
N ASN A 285 -4.45 16.58 -30.77
CA ASN A 285 -4.09 16.61 -29.37
C ASN A 285 -3.32 17.91 -29.08
N LYS A 286 -3.81 18.70 -28.12
CA LYS A 286 -3.19 19.98 -27.72
C LYS A 286 -1.76 19.78 -27.22
N SER A 287 -1.46 18.68 -26.55
CA SER A 287 -0.11 18.32 -26.08
C SER A 287 0.84 17.98 -27.23
N CYS A 288 0.31 17.66 -28.41
CA CYS A 288 1.09 17.39 -29.63
C CYS A 288 1.15 18.58 -30.59
N ILE A 289 0.38 19.63 -30.30
CA ILE A 289 0.35 20.85 -31.09
C ILE A 289 1.36 21.77 -30.42
N ASP A 290 2.53 21.94 -31.06
CA ASP A 290 3.43 23.05 -30.79
C ASP A 290 2.71 24.36 -31.17
N ASP A 291 1.72 24.78 -30.37
CA ASP A 291 1.23 26.15 -30.37
C ASP A 291 2.37 26.94 -29.75
N GLY A 292 3.03 27.77 -30.56
CA GLY A 292 4.17 28.59 -30.16
C GLY A 292 3.77 29.69 -29.18
N ASP A 293 3.36 29.29 -27.97
CA ASP A 293 3.07 30.15 -26.84
C ASP A 293 3.98 29.75 -25.66
N GLY A 294 5.16 30.35 -25.66
CA GLY A 294 5.56 31.18 -24.53
C GLY A 294 6.05 30.56 -23.22
N ASN A 295 5.80 29.29 -22.87
CA ASN A 295 6.27 28.77 -21.57
C ASN A 295 6.52 27.25 -21.53
N ASN A 296 7.28 26.74 -22.51
CA ASN A 296 7.97 25.47 -22.36
C ASN A 296 9.48 25.77 -22.25
N PRO A 297 10.17 25.43 -21.13
CA PRO A 297 11.62 25.61 -21.02
C PRO A 297 12.41 24.81 -22.07
N CYS A 298 11.76 23.86 -22.75
CA CYS A 298 12.28 23.06 -23.86
C CYS A 298 11.66 23.43 -25.22
N ALA A 299 11.60 24.72 -25.56
CA ALA A 299 11.21 25.18 -26.90
C ALA A 299 12.42 25.63 -27.73
N ASP A 300 12.32 25.47 -29.05
CA ASP A 300 13.21 26.16 -29.99
C ASP A 300 12.85 27.65 -30.02
N GLY A 301 13.84 28.52 -29.83
CA GLY A 301 13.76 29.95 -30.05
C GLY A 301 13.79 30.35 -31.54
N THR A 302 13.75 31.66 -31.79
CA THR A 302 13.67 32.21 -33.15
C THR A 302 15.06 32.32 -33.80
N LEU A 303 15.46 31.32 -34.59
CA LEU A 303 16.72 31.35 -35.34
C LEU A 303 16.59 32.00 -36.74
N LYS A 304 17.55 32.88 -37.07
CA LYS A 304 17.82 33.38 -38.44
C LYS A 304 19.32 33.33 -38.74
N TYR A 305 19.83 32.17 -39.17
CA TYR A 305 21.27 32.01 -39.40
C TYR A 305 21.76 32.88 -40.58
N LYS A 306 22.78 33.71 -40.35
CA LYS A 306 23.29 34.73 -41.28
C LYS A 306 22.19 35.68 -41.80
N ASN A 307 21.21 36.02 -40.94
CA ASN A 307 20.06 36.88 -41.27
C ASN A 307 19.15 36.35 -42.41
N ILE A 308 19.26 35.06 -42.77
CA ILE A 308 18.43 34.45 -43.81
C ILE A 308 17.22 33.79 -43.15
N LYS A 309 16.01 34.33 -43.38
CA LYS A 309 14.75 33.83 -42.76
C LYS A 309 14.48 32.33 -42.98
N LYS A 310 14.91 31.78 -44.13
CA LYS A 310 14.75 30.34 -44.45
C LYS A 310 15.69 29.43 -43.64
N LYS A 311 16.71 29.98 -42.97
CA LYS A 311 17.67 29.25 -42.14
C LYS A 311 17.28 29.33 -40.65
N ASN A 312 16.14 28.73 -40.33
CA ASN A 312 15.57 28.62 -38.99
C ASN A 312 15.81 27.24 -38.35
N CYS A 313 15.25 26.94 -37.17
CA CYS A 313 15.46 25.64 -36.51
C CYS A 313 14.97 24.44 -37.35
N ARG A 314 13.98 24.63 -38.24
CA ARG A 314 13.59 23.59 -39.23
C ARG A 314 14.67 23.34 -40.28
N TRP A 315 15.46 24.35 -40.66
CA TRP A 315 16.65 24.16 -41.47
C TRP A 315 17.74 23.43 -40.68
N VAL A 316 17.94 23.72 -39.39
CA VAL A 316 18.88 22.99 -38.52
C VAL A 316 18.53 21.51 -38.45
N LYS A 317 17.25 21.18 -38.25
CA LYS A 317 16.74 19.80 -38.17
C LYS A 317 17.09 18.91 -39.38
N ARG A 318 17.32 19.49 -40.55
CA ARG A 318 17.69 18.73 -41.75
C ARG A 318 19.13 18.20 -41.71
N LEU A 319 20.01 18.80 -40.90
CA LEU A 319 21.41 18.37 -40.72
C LEU A 319 21.85 18.70 -39.28
N THR A 320 21.19 18.08 -38.30
CA THR A 320 21.36 18.41 -36.87
C THR A 320 22.82 18.32 -36.41
N ARG A 321 23.54 17.24 -36.77
CA ARG A 321 24.93 17.01 -36.33
C ARG A 321 25.92 18.13 -36.69
N SER A 322 25.76 18.74 -37.85
CA SER A 322 26.63 19.84 -38.30
C SER A 322 26.07 21.21 -37.94
N ARG A 323 24.75 21.41 -38.03
CA ARG A 323 24.12 22.73 -37.86
C ARG A 323 23.96 23.15 -36.40
N CYS A 324 23.81 22.21 -35.47
CA CYS A 324 23.75 22.52 -34.04
C CYS A 324 25.09 23.01 -33.48
N LYS A 325 26.21 22.74 -34.18
CA LYS A 325 27.54 23.21 -33.80
C LYS A 325 27.86 24.61 -34.32
N LEU A 326 26.99 25.19 -35.16
CA LEU A 326 27.20 26.52 -35.73
C LEU A 326 26.90 27.61 -34.70
N GLN A 327 27.45 28.80 -34.93
CA GLN A 327 27.17 30.01 -34.17
C GLN A 327 26.56 31.09 -35.07
N VAL A 328 25.60 31.83 -34.53
CA VAL A 328 25.10 33.06 -35.15
C VAL A 328 26.12 34.19 -34.97
N SER A 329 25.91 35.32 -35.67
CA SER A 329 26.88 36.41 -35.79
C SER A 329 27.29 37.07 -34.47
N ASP A 330 26.48 36.90 -33.43
CA ASP A 330 26.68 37.38 -32.05
C ASP A 330 27.41 36.35 -31.15
N GLY A 331 27.90 35.24 -31.73
CA GLY A 331 28.63 34.19 -31.01
C GLY A 331 27.75 33.15 -30.33
N VAL A 332 26.42 33.31 -30.34
CA VAL A 332 25.48 32.36 -29.71
C VAL A 332 25.43 31.06 -30.51
N LYS A 333 25.54 29.91 -29.84
CA LYS A 333 25.42 28.59 -30.48
C LYS A 333 24.00 28.34 -30.94
N VAL A 334 23.87 27.79 -32.14
CA VAL A 334 22.58 27.35 -32.71
C VAL A 334 21.89 26.33 -31.81
N SER A 335 22.63 25.51 -31.05
CA SER A 335 22.05 24.58 -30.07
C SER A 335 21.36 25.26 -28.89
N GLU A 336 21.76 26.48 -28.52
CA GLU A 336 21.14 27.25 -27.44
C GLU A 336 19.85 27.95 -27.89
N ILE A 337 19.75 28.23 -29.20
CA ILE A 337 18.55 28.80 -29.80
C ILE A 337 17.59 27.68 -30.19
N CYS A 338 18.07 26.60 -30.81
CA CYS A 338 17.26 25.47 -31.26
C CYS A 338 17.40 24.26 -30.33
N LYS A 339 17.11 24.46 -29.04
CA LYS A 339 17.33 23.49 -27.96
C LYS A 339 16.65 22.14 -28.22
N LYS A 340 15.37 22.16 -28.59
CA LYS A 340 14.57 20.96 -28.91
C LYS A 340 15.07 20.28 -30.18
N THR A 341 15.36 21.05 -31.23
CA THR A 341 15.89 20.50 -32.49
C THR A 341 17.28 19.85 -32.32
N CYS A 342 18.08 20.38 -31.40
CA CYS A 342 19.44 19.92 -31.16
C CYS A 342 19.58 18.88 -30.04
N GLY A 343 18.47 18.42 -29.46
CA GLY A 343 18.47 17.42 -28.37
C GLY A 343 19.21 17.92 -27.12
N LYS A 344 19.12 19.22 -26.84
CA LYS A 344 19.64 19.87 -25.63
C LYS A 344 18.58 20.00 -24.54
N CYS A 345 17.41 19.48 -24.84
CA CYS A 345 16.51 18.81 -23.94
C CYS A 345 16.12 17.47 -24.61
#